data_AF-A0A9X4HK75-F1
#
_entry.id   AF-A0A9X4HK75-F1
#
_cell.length_a   1.000
_cell.length_b   1.000
_cell.length_c   1.000
_cell.angle_alpha   90.00
_cell.angle_beta   90.00
_cell.angle_gamma   90.00
#
_symmetry.space_group_name_H-M   'P 1'
#
loop_
_entity.id
_entity.type
_entity.pdbx_description
1 polymer ?
#
loop_
_entity_poly.entity_id
_entity_poly.type
_entity_poly.pdbx_seq_one_letter_code
_entity_poly.pdbx_strand_id
1 'polypeptide(L)' 'MSSQQPLLDQVFILRFWREAAGGSGDGRWRVLVRNINTRRRDVVDDVQRAFAIVTANLNVAEGAHEEHATWTVDPPTPEQ' A
#
# COMPACT_ATOMS: atom_id res chain seq x y z
N MET A 1 13.35 13.67 43.59
CA MET A 1 13.91 14.10 42.29
C MET A 1 13.27 13.24 41.23
N SER A 2 12.29 13.77 40.50
CA SER A 2 11.61 13.03 39.45
C SER A 2 12.50 13.02 38.21
N SER A 3 13.16 11.91 37.94
CA SER A 3 13.90 11.67 36.71
C SER A 3 12.89 11.65 35.56
N GLN A 4 12.68 12.78 34.90
CA GLN A 4 11.99 12.81 33.61
C GLN A 4 12.84 11.99 32.64
N GLN A 5 12.40 10.76 32.36
CA GLN A 5 12.95 9.99 31.25
C GLN A 5 12.74 10.80 29.97
N PRO A 6 13.75 10.96 29.10
CA PRO A 6 13.57 11.65 27.85
C PRO A 6 12.43 10.97 27.07
N LEU A 7 11.46 11.76 26.61
CA LEU A 7 10.46 11.32 25.66
C LEU A 7 11.22 10.87 24.41
N LEU A 8 11.47 9.57 24.28
CA LEU A 8 12.06 9.01 23.07
C LEU A 8 11.07 9.26 21.93
N ASP A 9 11.52 9.98 20.90
CA ASP A 9 10.72 10.30 19.71
C ASP A 9 10.07 9.04 19.16
N GLN A 10 8.79 9.07 18.81
CA GLN A 10 8.13 7.90 18.24
C GLN A 10 8.43 7.79 16.75
N VAL A 11 9.08 6.69 16.35
CA VAL A 11 9.55 6.44 14.98
C VAL A 11 8.82 5.26 14.38
N PHE A 12 8.26 5.49 13.20
CA PHE A 12 7.63 4.50 12.34
C PHE A 12 8.36 4.44 11.00
N ILE A 13 8.57 3.23 10.48
CA ILE A 13 9.02 3.00 9.11
C ILE A 13 7.82 2.48 8.33
N LEU A 14 7.50 3.19 7.25
CA LEU A 14 6.37 2.94 6.40
C LEU A 14 6.90 2.67 4.98
N ARG A 15 6.69 1.46 4.47
CA ARG A 15 7.20 1.06 3.16
C ARG A 15 6.07 0.55 2.30
N PHE A 16 5.96 1.09 1.08
CA PHE A 16 5.15 0.57 0.01
C PHE A 16 6.04 0.06 -1.11
N TRP A 17 5.65 -1.05 -1.72
CA TRP A 17 6.27 -1.51 -2.95
C TRP A 17 5.27 -2.32 -3.76
N ARG A 18 5.46 -2.35 -5.07
CA ARG A 18 4.72 -3.22 -5.97
C ARG A 18 5.46 -4.56 -6.06
N GLU A 19 4.77 -5.63 -5.71
CA GLU A 19 5.23 -6.99 -5.92
C GLU A 19 4.63 -7.48 -7.24
N ALA A 20 5.47 -7.70 -8.26
CA ALA A 20 5.03 -8.26 -9.53
C ALA A 20 4.76 -9.76 -9.35
N ALA A 21 3.57 -10.23 -9.72
CA ALA A 21 3.36 -11.64 -9.99
C ALA A 21 4.01 -11.92 -11.35
N GLY A 22 4.94 -12.87 -11.40
CA GLY A 22 5.76 -13.08 -12.59
C GLY A 22 4.93 -13.22 -13.88
N GLY A 23 5.33 -12.51 -14.93
CA GLY A 23 4.89 -12.72 -16.30
C GLY A 23 3.52 -12.17 -16.71
N SER A 24 2.57 -11.91 -15.79
CA SER A 24 1.19 -11.54 -16.17
C SER A 24 0.87 -10.03 -16.14
N GLY A 25 1.82 -9.16 -15.76
CA GLY A 25 1.52 -7.72 -15.59
C GLY A 25 0.79 -7.39 -14.28
N ASP A 26 0.12 -8.39 -13.71
CA ASP A 26 -0.53 -8.30 -12.40
C ASP A 26 0.49 -7.98 -11.30
N GLY A 27 0.32 -6.85 -10.65
CA GLY A 27 1.14 -6.43 -9.52
C GLY A 27 0.29 -6.11 -8.31
N ARG A 28 0.73 -6.54 -7.13
CA ARG A 28 0.05 -6.20 -5.87
C ARG A 28 0.86 -5.17 -5.10
N TRP A 29 0.18 -4.11 -4.65
CA TRP A 29 0.75 -3.19 -3.66
C TRP A 29 0.86 -3.89 -2.31
N ARG A 30 2.09 -3.95 -1.81
CA ARG A 30 2.44 -4.45 -0.49
C ARG A 30 2.83 -3.29 0.42
N VAL A 31 2.58 -3.49 1.71
CA VAL A 31 2.91 -2.51 2.74
C VAL A 31 3.61 -3.19 3.91
N LEU A 32 4.56 -2.47 4.50
CA LEU A 32 5.20 -2.83 5.75
C LEU A 32 5.17 -1.62 6.67
N VAL A 33 4.59 -1.81 7.85
CA VAL A 33 4.62 -0.85 8.96
C VAL A 33 5.50 -1.47 10.05
N ARG A 34 6.59 -0.79 10.41
CA ARG A 34 7.44 -1.14 11.54
C ARG A 34 7.47 0.00 12.54
N ASN A 35 7.37 -0.32 13.82
CA ASN A 35 7.51 0.61 14.92
C ASN A 35 8.84 0.37 15.64
N ILE A 36 9.65 1.41 15.86
CA ILE A 36 11.00 1.24 16.42
C ILE A 36 11.01 1.44 17.93
N ASN A 37 10.29 2.46 18.41
CA ASN A 37 10.39 2.92 19.80
C ASN A 37 9.09 3.49 20.37
N THR A 38 7.95 3.25 19.70
CA THR A 38 6.65 3.56 20.31
C THR A 38 6.25 2.46 21.30
N ARG A 39 5.87 2.88 22.51
CA ARG A 39 5.27 2.02 23.55
C ARG A 39 3.75 2.13 23.59
N ARG A 40 3.18 2.99 22.75
CA ARG A 40 1.75 3.29 22.66
C ARG A 40 1.09 2.36 21.66
N ARG A 41 0.49 1.28 22.16
CA ARG A 41 -0.19 0.28 21.33
C ARG A 41 -1.34 0.89 20.54
N ASP A 42 -2.11 1.78 21.14
CA ASP A 42 -3.20 2.52 20.49
C ASP A 42 -2.73 3.24 19.22
N VAL A 43 -1.60 3.94 19.29
CA VAL A 43 -1.02 4.64 18.13
C VAL A 43 -0.52 3.66 17.07
N VAL A 44 0.06 2.52 17.46
CA VAL A 44 0.48 1.47 16.52
C VAL A 44 -0.71 0.91 15.76
N ASP A 45 -1.79 0.61 16.48
CA ASP A 45 -3.00 0.03 15.91
C ASP A 45 -3.67 1.01 14.92
N ASP A 46 -3.72 2.29 15.27
CA ASP A 46 -4.26 3.34 14.39
C ASP A 46 -3.44 3.50 13.11
N VAL A 47 -2.11 3.52 13.21
CA VAL A 47 -1.21 3.59 12.05
C VAL A 47 -1.36 2.35 11.17
N GLN A 48 -1.43 1.16 11.76
CA GLN A 48 -1.64 -0.08 11.01
C GLN A 48 -2.99 -0.07 10.26
N ARG A 49 -4.06 0.38 10.92
CA ARG A 49 -5.39 0.48 10.29
C ARG A 49 -5.40 1.48 9.14
N ALA A 50 -4.82 2.65 9.33
CA ALA A 50 -4.75 3.67 8.27
C ALA A 50 -4.02 3.13 7.03
N PHE A 51 -2.90 2.43 7.24
CA PHE A 51 -2.11 1.88 6.14
C PHE A 51 -2.81 0.70 5.45
N ALA A 52 -3.57 -0.11 6.17
CA ALA A 52 -4.41 -1.15 5.56
C ALA A 52 -5.45 -0.56 4.58
N ILE A 53 -6.08 0.57 4.95
CA ILE A 53 -7.03 1.28 4.07
C ILE A 53 -6.31 1.81 2.82
N VAL A 54 -5.15 2.44 2.99
CA VAL A 54 -4.36 2.94 1.85
C VAL A 54 -3.97 1.80 0.91
N THR A 55 -3.50 0.68 1.44
CA THR A 55 -3.13 -0.50 0.64
C THR A 55 -4.33 -1.10 -0.10
N ALA A 56 -5.51 -1.16 0.53
CA ALA A 56 -6.72 -1.62 -0.14
C ALA A 56 -7.07 -0.72 -1.34
N ASN A 57 -7.06 0.60 -1.15
CA ASN A 57 -7.36 1.55 -2.21
C ASN A 57 -6.34 1.49 -3.36
N LEU A 58 -5.05 1.35 -3.05
CA LEU A 58 -4.01 1.20 -4.08
C LEU A 58 -4.19 -0.07 -4.90
N ASN A 59 -4.57 -1.19 -4.27
CA ASN A 59 -4.83 -2.44 -5.00
C ASN A 59 -6.11 -2.38 -5.84
N VAL A 60 -7.16 -1.69 -5.37
CA VAL A 60 -8.37 -1.46 -6.17
C VAL A 60 -8.08 -0.59 -7.39
N ALA A 61 -7.32 0.50 -7.21
CA ALA A 61 -6.93 1.37 -8.30
C ALA A 61 -6.08 0.66 -9.37
N GLU A 62 -5.25 -0.31 -8.95
CA GLU A 62 -4.49 -1.15 -9.88
C GLU A 62 -5.40 -2.09 -10.68
N GLY A 63 -6.32 -2.81 -10.02
CA GLY A 63 -7.27 -3.69 -10.73
C GLY A 63 -8.17 -2.95 -11.71
N ALA A 64 -8.58 -1.72 -11.39
CA ALA A 64 -9.32 -0.88 -12.32
C ALA A 64 -8.49 -0.43 -13.55
N HIS A 65 -7.16 -0.35 -13.42
CA HIS A 65 -6.25 -0.04 -14.53
C HIS A 65 -6.08 -1.22 -15.49
N GLU A 66 -6.05 -2.46 -14.98
CA GLU A 66 -5.98 -3.69 -15.78
C GLU A 66 -7.29 -3.94 -16.56
N GLU A 67 -8.45 -3.66 -15.94
CA GLU A 67 -9.74 -3.74 -16.62
C GLU A 67 -9.81 -2.74 -17.78
N HIS A 68 -9.34 -1.50 -17.63
CA HIS A 68 -9.32 -0.53 -18.73
C HIS A 68 -8.33 -0.88 -19.87
N ALA A 69 -7.23 -1.57 -19.58
CA ALA A 69 -6.26 -2.00 -20.60
C ALA A 69 -6.79 -3.13 -21.50
N THR A 70 -7.80 -3.87 -21.06
CA THR A 70 -8.35 -5.04 -21.79
C THR A 70 -9.46 -4.64 -22.79
N TRP A 71 -9.90 -3.38 -22.81
CA TRP A 71 -11.03 -2.90 -23.64
C TRP A 71 -10.65 -2.20 -24.94
N THR A 72 -9.38 -2.18 -25.34
CA THR A 72 -9.02 -1.88 -26.74
C THR A 72 -9.24 -3.12 -27.60
N VAL A 73 -10.52 -3.41 -27.86
CA VAL A 73 -10.94 -4.29 -28.95
C VAL A 73 -10.57 -3.59 -30.26
N ASP A 74 -9.84 -4.29 -31.13
CA ASP A 74 -9.42 -3.81 -32.45
C ASP A 74 -10.58 -3.16 -33.22
N PRO A 75 -10.34 -2.04 -33.95
CA PRO A 75 -11.35 -1.49 -34.84
C PRO A 75 -11.68 -2.52 -35.93
N PRO A 76 -12.97 -2.71 -36.28
CA PRO A 76 -13.34 -3.66 -37.31
C PRO A 76 -12.68 -3.27 -38.64
N THR A 77 -11.97 -4.21 -39.25
CA THR A 77 -11.44 -4.08 -40.60
C THR A 77 -12.60 -3.78 -41.55
N PRO A 78 -12.58 -2.69 -42.33
CA PRO A 78 -13.58 -2.50 -43.36
C PRO A 78 -13.32 -3.51 -44.48
N GLU A 79 -14.27 -4.42 -44.71
CA GLU A 79 -14.31 -5.20 -45.94
C GLU A 79 -14.57 -4.25 -47.12
N GLN A 80 -13.67 -4.28 -48.10
CA GLN A 80 -13.88 -3.78 -49.46
C GLN A 80 -13.67 -4.92 -50.45
#